data_AF-A0A2P6JM30-F1
#
_entry.id   AF-A0A2P6JM30-F1
#
_cell.length_a   1.000
_cell.length_b   1.000
_cell.length_c   1.000
_cell.angle_alpha   90.00
_cell.angle_beta   90.00
_cell.angle_gamma   90.00
#
_symmetry.space_group_name_H-M   'P 1'
#
loop_
_entity.id
_entity.type
_entity.pdbx_description
1 polymer ?
#
loop_
_entity_poly.entity_id
_entity_poly.type
_entity_poly.pdbx_seq_one_letter_code
_entity_poly.pdbx_strand_id
1 'polypeptide(L)'
;MAEEDLWFGTLSATVRVEDLPATRQVVAIERPEVGDWRVCGAGSSNAEGVATIPITGLPTSRIYAVVVDDWGRPFIPEMSVIPGEIVRPTHFVGWMYRVTQAGVLPAEEPAWWNSMAGIPREVGTAMVESIRHYQPIAHGPVSDIDWADREFDLYWDNVVLLLQPPFAGSGVIDHKGRHVFTTSGGFGVSESDLLFGQPTLQMSGGTYFQAPDSEDWDFGAEDFTVELWYKQTTTPSSYQGLISQQGSSASTRNAWKIITNNSASALVGQASTTGAANTNNVSGPPFLQNEWVHVAFIRSGQYLTLFVDGVAGSSNFIGSQAIYNSSEPLRIGRQASTNMVGRLGPIRVTKGIARYTENFVPPTGPFLTEGPLL
;
A
#
# COMPACT_ATOMS: atom_id res chain seq x y z
N MET A 1 5.11 -20.82 -1.80
CA MET A 1 5.53 -21.18 -3.16
C MET A 1 6.36 -20.02 -3.67
N ALA A 2 7.50 -20.29 -4.28
CA ALA A 2 8.27 -19.24 -4.95
C ALA A 2 7.42 -18.65 -6.08
N GLU A 3 7.51 -17.33 -6.27
CA GLU A 3 6.66 -16.52 -7.16
C GLU A 3 6.89 -16.79 -8.66
N GLU A 4 7.82 -17.69 -9.00
CA GLU A 4 8.41 -17.84 -10.34
C GLU A 4 7.52 -18.50 -11.41
N ASP A 5 6.29 -18.94 -11.08
CA ASP A 5 5.36 -19.58 -12.04
C ASP A 5 3.94 -18.96 -12.03
N LEU A 6 3.76 -17.76 -11.47
CA LEU A 6 2.44 -17.12 -11.39
C LEU A 6 2.05 -16.45 -12.71
N TRP A 7 0.91 -16.86 -13.24
CA TRP A 7 0.25 -16.21 -14.37
C TRP A 7 -0.69 -15.12 -13.87
N PHE A 8 -0.91 -14.15 -14.73
CA PHE A 8 -1.75 -13.01 -14.42
C PHE A 8 -2.99 -13.03 -15.30
N GLY A 9 -4.14 -12.68 -14.71
CA GLY A 9 -5.41 -12.69 -15.42
C GLY A 9 -6.38 -11.65 -14.89
N THR A 10 -7.51 -11.54 -15.57
CA THR A 10 -8.59 -10.62 -15.18
C THR A 10 -9.88 -11.41 -14.97
N LEU A 11 -10.46 -11.28 -13.78
CA LEU A 11 -11.78 -11.80 -13.44
C LEU A 11 -12.82 -10.69 -13.60
N SER A 12 -13.70 -10.87 -14.58
CA SER A 12 -14.88 -10.01 -14.76
C SER A 12 -16.07 -10.54 -13.95
N ALA A 13 -16.71 -9.68 -13.18
CA ALA A 13 -17.88 -10.02 -12.36
C ALA A 13 -19.00 -9.00 -12.50
N THR A 14 -20.24 -9.47 -12.41
CA THR A 14 -21.44 -8.65 -12.27
C THR A 14 -22.13 -8.99 -10.95
N VAL A 15 -22.25 -8.01 -10.08
CA VAL A 15 -22.81 -8.13 -8.73
C VAL A 15 -24.21 -7.53 -8.70
N ARG A 16 -25.15 -8.32 -8.17
CA ARG A 16 -26.52 -7.90 -7.96
C ARG A 16 -27.02 -8.28 -6.58
N VAL A 17 -27.88 -7.43 -6.02
CA VAL A 17 -28.64 -7.68 -4.79
C VAL A 17 -30.11 -7.47 -5.14
N GLU A 18 -30.92 -8.51 -4.98
CA GLU A 18 -32.34 -8.50 -5.37
C GLU A 18 -32.54 -8.05 -6.84
N ASP A 19 -31.73 -8.63 -7.75
CA ASP A 19 -31.68 -8.35 -9.19
C ASP A 19 -31.25 -6.93 -9.60
N LEU A 20 -30.99 -6.04 -8.64
CA LEU A 20 -30.46 -4.71 -8.88
C LEU A 20 -28.93 -4.69 -8.78
N PRO A 21 -28.23 -3.88 -9.60
CA PRO A 21 -26.81 -3.67 -9.44
C PRO A 21 -26.42 -3.21 -8.04
N ALA A 22 -25.31 -3.72 -7.52
CA ALA A 22 -24.84 -3.37 -6.19
C ALA A 22 -23.32 -3.25 -6.13
N THR A 23 -22.85 -2.22 -5.43
CA THR A 23 -21.45 -2.07 -5.01
C THR A 23 -21.17 -3.05 -3.86
N ARG A 24 -20.29 -4.01 -4.08
CA ARG A 24 -19.81 -4.99 -3.08
C ARG A 24 -18.36 -5.33 -3.33
N GLN A 25 -17.71 -5.80 -2.27
CA GLN A 25 -16.40 -6.42 -2.39
C GLN A 25 -16.54 -7.81 -3.02
N VAL A 26 -15.66 -8.10 -3.96
CA VAL A 26 -15.55 -9.37 -4.66
C VAL A 26 -14.14 -9.90 -4.43
N VAL A 27 -14.06 -11.14 -3.96
CA VAL A 27 -12.81 -11.83 -3.63
C VAL A 27 -12.66 -13.00 -4.59
N ALA A 28 -11.56 -13.05 -5.33
CA ALA A 28 -11.19 -14.19 -6.13
C ALA A 28 -10.41 -15.18 -5.26
N ILE A 29 -10.84 -16.45 -5.27
CA ILE A 29 -10.21 -17.54 -4.55
C ILE A 29 -9.74 -18.58 -5.57
N GLU A 30 -8.47 -18.92 -5.49
CA GLU A 30 -7.85 -19.95 -6.30
C GLU A 30 -7.82 -21.27 -5.53
N ARG A 31 -8.21 -22.33 -6.23
CA ARG A 31 -7.92 -23.71 -5.86
C ARG A 31 -6.95 -24.31 -6.88
N PRO A 32 -5.63 -24.33 -6.59
CA PRO A 32 -4.64 -25.00 -7.42
C PRO A 32 -4.88 -26.51 -7.50
N GLU A 33 -4.33 -27.19 -8.50
CA GLU A 33 -4.36 -28.66 -8.58
C GLU A 33 -3.62 -29.32 -7.40
N VAL A 34 -2.51 -28.70 -6.98
CA VAL A 34 -1.67 -29.14 -5.85
C VAL A 34 -1.43 -27.94 -4.93
N GLY A 35 -1.59 -28.14 -3.62
CA GLY A 35 -1.44 -27.11 -2.61
C GLY A 35 -2.76 -26.70 -1.95
N ASP A 36 -2.74 -25.60 -1.22
CA ASP A 36 -3.88 -25.08 -0.48
C ASP A 36 -4.66 -24.03 -1.27
N TRP A 37 -5.90 -23.78 -0.85
CA TRP A 37 -6.69 -22.67 -1.35
C TRP A 37 -6.03 -21.34 -0.95
N ARG A 38 -6.09 -20.34 -1.83
CA ARG A 38 -5.62 -18.99 -1.51
C ARG A 38 -6.49 -17.91 -2.13
N VAL A 39 -6.48 -16.72 -1.56
CA VAL A 39 -7.02 -15.52 -2.22
C VAL A 39 -6.04 -15.14 -3.34
N CYS A 40 -6.55 -14.99 -4.56
CA CYS A 40 -5.76 -14.69 -5.75
C CYS A 40 -5.99 -13.28 -6.31
N GLY A 41 -6.99 -12.56 -5.79
CA GLY A 41 -7.26 -11.16 -6.09
C GLY A 41 -8.50 -10.69 -5.35
N ALA A 42 -8.67 -9.38 -5.20
CA ALA A 42 -9.84 -8.78 -4.59
C ALA A 42 -10.07 -7.39 -5.16
N GLY A 43 -11.34 -6.98 -5.25
CA GLY A 43 -11.74 -5.67 -5.72
C GLY A 43 -13.18 -5.36 -5.31
N SER A 44 -13.73 -4.26 -5.80
CA SER A 44 -15.12 -3.88 -5.57
C SER A 44 -15.84 -3.64 -6.89
N SER A 45 -17.10 -4.01 -6.97
CA SER A 45 -17.96 -3.58 -8.07
C SER A 45 -18.29 -2.09 -7.98
N ASN A 46 -18.50 -1.46 -9.13
CA ASN A 46 -18.94 -0.07 -9.23
C ASN A 46 -20.45 0.09 -8.93
N ALA A 47 -21.00 1.29 -9.16
CA ALA A 47 -22.42 1.57 -8.96
C ALA A 47 -23.33 0.78 -9.92
N GLU A 48 -22.81 0.41 -11.08
CA GLU A 48 -23.45 -0.45 -12.08
C GLU A 48 -23.27 -1.95 -11.77
N GLY A 49 -22.68 -2.29 -10.62
CA GLY A 49 -22.46 -3.68 -10.20
C GLY A 49 -21.38 -4.40 -11.00
N VAL A 50 -20.61 -3.73 -11.84
CA VAL A 50 -19.53 -4.33 -12.63
C VAL A 50 -18.22 -4.26 -11.87
N ALA A 51 -17.49 -5.37 -11.81
CA ALA A 51 -16.14 -5.43 -11.27
C ALA A 51 -15.18 -6.09 -12.28
N THR A 52 -14.01 -5.49 -12.45
CA THR A 52 -12.88 -6.07 -13.19
C THR A 52 -11.77 -6.26 -12.18
N ILE A 53 -11.50 -7.51 -11.83
CA ILE A 53 -10.62 -7.86 -10.70
C ILE A 53 -9.37 -8.49 -11.27
N PRO A 54 -8.23 -7.83 -11.18
CA PRO A 54 -6.97 -8.46 -11.51
C PRO A 54 -6.64 -9.58 -10.51
N ILE A 55 -6.20 -10.72 -11.04
CA ILE A 55 -5.91 -11.93 -10.28
C ILE A 55 -4.55 -12.53 -10.68
N THR A 56 -3.97 -13.31 -9.77
CA THR A 56 -2.75 -14.11 -10.02
C THR A 56 -3.06 -15.58 -9.79
N GLY A 57 -2.50 -16.48 -10.58
CA GLY A 57 -2.81 -17.90 -10.43
C GLY A 57 -2.05 -18.78 -11.39
N LEU A 58 -2.36 -20.07 -11.39
CA LEU A 58 -1.90 -20.97 -12.43
C LEU A 58 -3.03 -21.12 -13.48
N PRO A 59 -2.72 -21.25 -14.78
CA PRO A 59 -3.73 -21.49 -15.81
C PRO A 59 -4.53 -22.77 -15.60
N THR A 60 -3.97 -23.73 -14.85
CA THR A 60 -4.63 -25.00 -14.48
C THR A 60 -5.48 -24.90 -13.22
N SER A 61 -5.39 -23.79 -12.48
CA SER A 61 -6.14 -23.61 -11.25
C SER A 61 -7.62 -23.31 -11.50
N ARG A 62 -8.45 -23.70 -10.53
CA ARG A 62 -9.87 -23.34 -10.51
C ARG A 62 -10.07 -22.04 -9.75
N ILE A 63 -10.67 -21.03 -10.38
CA ILE A 63 -10.94 -19.74 -9.75
C ILE A 63 -12.42 -19.63 -9.37
N TYR A 64 -12.68 -19.16 -8.16
CA TYR A 64 -14.00 -18.89 -7.62
C TYR A 64 -14.11 -17.41 -7.27
N ALA A 65 -15.20 -16.76 -7.63
CA ALA A 65 -15.52 -15.40 -7.19
C ALA A 65 -16.46 -15.47 -5.98
N VAL A 66 -16.10 -14.84 -4.87
CA VAL A 66 -16.94 -14.73 -3.68
C VAL A 66 -17.32 -13.28 -3.49
N VAL A 67 -18.62 -12.99 -3.51
CA VAL A 67 -19.13 -11.67 -3.15
C VAL A 67 -19.41 -11.67 -1.66
N VAL A 68 -18.86 -10.69 -0.94
CA VAL A 68 -19.07 -10.51 0.50
C VAL A 68 -19.84 -9.23 0.77
N ASP A 69 -20.74 -9.29 1.74
CA ASP A 69 -21.48 -8.13 2.26
C ASP A 69 -20.74 -7.57 3.50
N ASP A 70 -20.86 -6.28 3.76
CA ASP A 70 -20.22 -5.65 4.91
C ASP A 70 -20.81 -6.23 6.20
N TRP A 71 -19.98 -6.83 7.06
CA TRP A 71 -20.43 -7.45 8.29
C TRP A 71 -20.66 -6.46 9.44
N GLY A 72 -20.27 -5.19 9.26
CA GLY A 72 -20.44 -4.15 10.26
C GLY A 72 -19.69 -4.40 11.56
N ARG A 73 -19.72 -3.39 12.43
CA ARG A 73 -19.12 -3.43 13.76
C ARG A 73 -20.11 -4.04 14.74
N PRO A 74 -19.71 -5.00 15.61
CA PRO A 74 -20.60 -5.46 16.66
C PRO A 74 -20.98 -4.30 17.57
N PHE A 75 -22.20 -4.32 18.11
CA PHE A 75 -22.64 -3.36 19.13
C PHE A 75 -21.65 -3.36 20.30
N ILE A 76 -21.21 -2.16 20.68
CA ILE A 76 -20.41 -1.90 21.88
C ILE A 76 -21.12 -0.77 22.63
N PRO A 77 -21.37 -0.91 23.95
CA PRO A 77 -21.91 0.15 24.80
C PRO A 77 -21.19 1.48 24.60
N GLU A 78 -21.95 2.57 24.49
CA GLU A 78 -21.43 3.94 24.40
C GLU A 78 -20.45 4.18 23.22
N MET A 79 -20.49 3.33 22.20
CA MET A 79 -19.69 3.50 21.00
C MET A 79 -20.18 4.73 20.21
N SER A 80 -19.26 5.66 19.94
CA SER A 80 -19.52 6.76 19.01
C SER A 80 -19.58 6.23 17.59
N VAL A 81 -20.60 6.68 16.85
CA VAL A 81 -20.87 6.27 15.48
C VAL A 81 -21.14 7.46 14.58
N ILE A 82 -20.80 7.34 13.30
CA ILE A 82 -20.99 8.39 12.27
C ILE A 82 -21.82 7.88 11.07
N PRO A 83 -22.46 8.77 10.29
CA PRO A 83 -23.25 8.37 9.14
C PRO A 83 -22.47 7.50 8.16
N GLY A 84 -23.11 6.42 7.69
CA GLY A 84 -22.53 5.44 6.79
C GLY A 84 -21.97 4.20 7.47
N GLU A 85 -21.61 4.27 8.76
CA GLU A 85 -21.16 3.07 9.50
C GLU A 85 -22.29 2.06 9.64
N ILE A 86 -21.93 0.78 9.61
CA ILE A 86 -22.86 -0.34 9.84
C ILE A 86 -22.55 -0.95 11.20
N VAL A 87 -23.58 -1.07 12.02
CA VAL A 87 -23.55 -1.74 13.32
C VAL A 87 -24.37 -3.01 13.22
N ARG A 88 -23.90 -4.08 13.85
CA ARG A 88 -24.65 -5.34 13.96
C ARG A 88 -24.95 -5.69 15.41
N PRO A 89 -26.07 -6.38 15.66
CA PRO A 89 -26.35 -6.98 16.97
C PRO A 89 -25.22 -7.91 17.43
N THR A 90 -25.01 -8.04 18.74
CA THR A 90 -24.08 -9.04 19.30
C THR A 90 -24.55 -10.46 18.97
N HIS A 91 -25.86 -10.68 19.02
CA HIS A 91 -26.53 -11.90 18.57
C HIS A 91 -27.16 -11.67 17.20
N PHE A 92 -26.45 -12.10 16.16
CA PHE A 92 -26.86 -11.87 14.78
C PHE A 92 -28.10 -12.68 14.38
N VAL A 93 -29.09 -11.99 13.80
CA VAL A 93 -30.38 -12.57 13.37
C VAL A 93 -30.77 -12.20 11.93
N GLY A 94 -29.78 -11.87 11.08
CA GLY A 94 -30.02 -11.56 9.65
C GLY A 94 -30.16 -10.07 9.32
N TRP A 95 -30.07 -9.19 10.32
CA TRP A 95 -30.25 -7.75 10.17
C TRP A 95 -29.04 -6.98 10.70
N MET A 96 -28.73 -5.90 10.01
CA MET A 96 -27.73 -4.91 10.39
C MET A 96 -28.36 -3.51 10.40
N TYR A 97 -27.63 -2.54 10.92
CA TYR A 97 -28.14 -1.20 11.17
C TYR A 97 -27.16 -0.17 10.64
N ARG A 98 -27.54 0.54 9.58
CA ARG A 98 -26.74 1.63 9.02
C ARG A 98 -27.03 2.92 9.77
N VAL A 99 -25.98 3.62 10.16
CA VAL A 99 -26.08 4.91 10.83
C VAL A 99 -26.41 5.98 9.80
N THR A 100 -27.47 6.74 10.04
CA THR A 100 -27.90 7.86 9.18
C THR A 100 -27.61 9.22 9.80
N GLN A 101 -27.45 9.27 11.13
CA GLN A 101 -27.02 10.45 11.87
C GLN A 101 -26.03 10.06 12.96
N ALA A 102 -24.95 10.85 13.10
CA ALA A 102 -23.93 10.64 14.12
C ALA A 102 -24.51 10.67 15.54
N GLY A 103 -23.89 9.92 16.45
CA GLY A 103 -24.26 9.91 17.86
C GLY A 103 -23.48 8.87 18.64
N VAL A 104 -23.98 8.54 19.81
CA VAL A 104 -23.41 7.54 20.73
C VAL A 104 -24.46 6.47 20.95
N LEU A 105 -24.08 5.21 20.72
CA LEU A 105 -24.95 4.06 21.01
C LEU A 105 -25.25 3.97 22.52
N PRO A 106 -26.39 3.38 22.91
CA PRO A 106 -26.77 3.28 24.32
C PRO A 106 -25.75 2.45 25.13
N ALA A 107 -25.79 2.61 26.46
CA ALA A 107 -24.96 1.81 27.38
C ALA A 107 -25.38 0.33 27.47
N GLU A 108 -26.61 0.01 27.07
CA GLU A 108 -27.13 -1.35 26.99
C GLU A 108 -27.60 -1.65 25.57
N GLU A 109 -27.43 -2.89 25.11
CA GLU A 109 -27.83 -3.27 23.76
C GLU A 109 -29.36 -3.15 23.58
N PRO A 110 -29.83 -2.38 22.59
CA PRO A 110 -31.26 -2.19 22.40
C PRO A 110 -31.91 -3.45 21.83
N ALA A 111 -33.23 -3.53 21.97
CA ALA A 111 -34.03 -4.48 21.20
C ALA A 111 -34.07 -4.06 19.73
N TRP A 112 -33.25 -4.73 18.93
CA TRP A 112 -33.14 -4.54 17.49
C TRP A 112 -34.45 -4.87 16.74
N TRP A 113 -34.81 -4.08 15.71
CA TRP A 113 -36.04 -4.26 14.94
C TRP A 113 -35.79 -4.76 13.52
N ASN A 114 -36.59 -5.74 13.10
CA ASN A 114 -36.47 -6.34 11.78
C ASN A 114 -37.47 -5.67 10.82
N SER A 115 -37.03 -4.71 10.01
CA SER A 115 -37.91 -4.01 9.07
C SER A 115 -37.26 -3.79 7.70
N MET A 116 -38.00 -4.12 6.64
CA MET A 116 -37.63 -3.83 5.25
C MET A 116 -37.78 -2.35 4.89
N ALA A 117 -38.51 -1.57 5.70
CA ALA A 117 -38.92 -0.21 5.33
C ALA A 117 -37.82 0.85 5.50
N GLY A 118 -36.65 0.50 6.05
CA GLY A 118 -35.49 1.39 6.17
C GLY A 118 -35.73 2.68 6.95
N ILE A 119 -36.83 2.82 7.70
CA ILE A 119 -37.15 4.05 8.42
C ILE A 119 -36.15 4.21 9.57
N PRO A 120 -35.33 5.29 9.59
CA PRO A 120 -34.37 5.50 10.67
C PRO A 120 -35.06 5.67 12.03
N ARG A 121 -34.46 5.10 13.07
CA ARG A 121 -34.91 5.26 14.47
C ARG A 121 -33.74 5.65 15.36
N GLU A 122 -34.08 6.30 16.46
CA GLU A 122 -33.13 6.68 17.49
C GLU A 122 -32.63 5.45 18.25
N VAL A 123 -31.31 5.33 18.39
CA VAL A 123 -30.62 4.33 19.19
C VAL A 123 -29.53 5.06 19.97
N GLY A 124 -29.76 5.26 21.28
CA GLY A 124 -28.92 6.14 22.09
C GLY A 124 -29.14 7.59 21.65
N THR A 125 -28.11 8.25 21.14
CA THR A 125 -28.22 9.58 20.51
C THR A 125 -28.01 9.55 19.00
N ALA A 126 -27.81 8.37 18.40
CA ALA A 126 -27.65 8.19 16.96
C ALA A 126 -28.98 7.84 16.27
N MET A 127 -29.07 8.09 14.97
CA MET A 127 -30.17 7.56 14.14
C MET A 127 -29.64 6.42 13.28
N VAL A 128 -30.33 5.27 13.28
CA VAL A 128 -29.95 4.11 12.48
C VAL A 128 -31.15 3.52 11.74
N GLU A 129 -30.94 3.00 10.54
CA GLU A 129 -31.92 2.29 9.73
C GLU A 129 -31.59 0.79 9.65
N SER A 130 -32.61 -0.06 9.65
CA SER A 130 -32.43 -1.51 9.49
C SER A 130 -32.19 -1.89 8.03
N ILE A 131 -31.14 -2.66 7.79
CA ILE A 131 -30.75 -3.21 6.49
C ILE A 131 -30.60 -4.74 6.58
N ARG A 132 -30.92 -5.44 5.49
CA ARG A 132 -30.74 -6.88 5.40
C ARG A 132 -29.28 -7.22 5.15
N HIS A 133 -28.75 -8.19 5.88
CA HIS A 133 -27.48 -8.82 5.53
C HIS A 133 -27.69 -9.85 4.43
N TYR A 134 -26.80 -9.84 3.44
CA TYR A 134 -26.75 -10.89 2.43
C TYR A 134 -25.59 -11.82 2.71
N GLN A 135 -25.90 -13.12 2.84
CA GLN A 135 -24.87 -14.14 2.99
C GLN A 135 -23.93 -14.12 1.79
N PRO A 136 -22.62 -14.36 1.99
CA PRO A 136 -21.69 -14.46 0.87
C PRO A 136 -22.10 -15.54 -0.13
N ILE A 137 -22.02 -15.21 -1.41
CA ILE A 137 -22.28 -16.15 -2.51
C ILE A 137 -20.96 -16.39 -3.24
N ALA A 138 -20.63 -17.67 -3.44
CA ALA A 138 -19.51 -18.08 -4.26
C ALA A 138 -20.02 -18.53 -5.65
N HIS A 139 -19.38 -18.03 -6.71
CA HIS A 139 -19.58 -18.44 -8.08
C HIS A 139 -18.29 -19.07 -8.61
N GLY A 140 -18.38 -20.24 -9.24
CA GLY A 140 -17.24 -20.87 -9.92
C GLY A 140 -17.31 -22.39 -9.98
N PRO A 141 -16.32 -23.05 -10.61
CA PRO A 141 -15.13 -22.42 -11.18
C PRO A 141 -15.44 -21.54 -12.40
N VAL A 142 -14.77 -20.39 -12.51
CA VAL A 142 -14.87 -19.48 -13.66
C VAL A 142 -13.88 -19.94 -14.72
N SER A 143 -14.35 -20.13 -15.95
CA SER A 143 -13.54 -20.62 -17.07
C SER A 143 -13.00 -19.52 -17.99
N ASP A 144 -13.62 -18.33 -17.95
CA ASP A 144 -13.42 -17.29 -18.97
C ASP A 144 -12.37 -16.26 -18.51
N ILE A 145 -11.27 -16.76 -17.93
CA ILE A 145 -10.15 -15.92 -17.53
C ILE A 145 -9.13 -15.94 -18.67
N ASP A 146 -8.89 -14.76 -19.24
CA ASP A 146 -7.79 -14.56 -20.16
C ASP A 146 -6.49 -14.44 -19.36
N TRP A 147 -5.74 -15.54 -19.31
CA TRP A 147 -4.45 -15.59 -18.65
C TRP A 147 -3.38 -15.06 -19.61
N ALA A 148 -2.72 -13.97 -19.22
CA ALA A 148 -1.58 -13.44 -19.93
C ALA A 148 -0.27 -13.93 -19.29
N ASP A 149 0.68 -14.32 -20.13
CA ASP A 149 2.09 -14.52 -19.76
C ASP A 149 2.83 -13.18 -19.60
N ARG A 150 2.13 -12.18 -19.05
CA ARG A 150 2.67 -10.83 -18.84
C ARG A 150 2.48 -10.50 -17.38
N GLU A 151 3.61 -10.31 -16.71
CA GLU A 151 3.64 -9.78 -15.36
C GLU A 151 3.11 -8.34 -15.35
N PHE A 152 2.15 -8.04 -14.48
CA PHE A 152 1.67 -6.68 -14.25
C PHE A 152 1.61 -6.33 -12.77
N ASP A 153 1.70 -5.04 -12.45
CA ASP A 153 1.52 -4.55 -11.09
C ASP A 153 0.02 -4.49 -10.76
N LEU A 154 -0.43 -5.38 -9.86
CA LEU A 154 -1.81 -5.41 -9.36
C LEU A 154 -2.29 -4.04 -8.84
N TYR A 155 -1.37 -3.26 -8.28
CA TYR A 155 -1.64 -1.97 -7.66
C TYR A 155 -1.16 -0.80 -8.53
N TRP A 156 -1.06 -0.99 -9.85
CA TRP A 156 -0.54 0.01 -10.77
C TRP A 156 -1.23 1.37 -10.66
N ASP A 157 -2.54 1.40 -10.43
CA ASP A 157 -3.30 2.65 -10.29
C ASP A 157 -2.96 3.41 -8.99
N ASN A 158 -2.55 2.69 -7.96
CA ASN A 158 -2.03 3.23 -6.70
C ASN A 158 -0.55 3.62 -6.77
N VAL A 159 0.18 3.18 -7.81
CA VAL A 159 1.56 3.61 -8.03
C VAL A 159 1.55 5.07 -8.49
N VAL A 160 2.17 5.91 -7.67
CA VAL A 160 2.29 7.36 -7.88
C VAL A 160 3.68 7.79 -8.31
N LEU A 161 4.68 6.93 -8.08
CA LEU A 161 6.05 7.10 -8.56
C LEU A 161 6.63 5.73 -8.92
N LEU A 162 7.19 5.59 -10.11
CA LEU A 162 8.07 4.47 -10.46
C LEU A 162 9.30 4.96 -11.21
N LEU A 163 10.46 4.84 -10.59
CA LEU A 163 11.75 5.12 -11.18
C LEU A 163 12.51 3.83 -11.36
N GLN A 164 12.87 3.50 -12.61
CA GLN A 164 13.63 2.33 -12.96
C GLN A 164 14.93 2.71 -13.69
N PRO A 165 16.07 2.74 -12.97
CA PRO A 165 17.38 2.88 -13.60
C PRO A 165 17.65 1.80 -14.66
N PRO A 166 18.52 2.07 -15.66
CA PRO A 166 19.30 3.30 -15.80
C PRO A 166 18.52 4.45 -16.46
N PHE A 167 18.81 5.67 -16.02
CA PHE A 167 18.40 6.89 -16.71
C PHE A 167 19.62 7.59 -17.29
N ALA A 168 19.46 8.31 -18.40
CA ALA A 168 20.52 9.13 -18.99
C ALA A 168 20.08 10.60 -19.07
N GLY A 169 21.02 11.53 -18.85
CA GLY A 169 20.79 12.97 -19.03
C GLY A 169 20.25 13.72 -17.81
N SER A 170 19.82 14.96 -18.01
CA SER A 170 19.47 15.93 -16.95
C SER A 170 17.99 15.98 -16.56
N GLY A 171 17.15 15.10 -17.11
CA GLY A 171 15.75 14.95 -16.74
C GLY A 171 15.42 13.48 -16.54
N VAL A 172 14.93 13.12 -15.35
CA VAL A 172 14.49 11.76 -15.03
C VAL A 172 12.97 11.79 -14.93
N ILE A 173 12.27 11.12 -15.84
CA ILE A 173 10.82 11.02 -15.83
C ILE A 173 10.45 9.67 -15.24
N ASP A 174 9.44 9.65 -14.38
CA ASP A 174 8.93 8.41 -13.82
C ASP A 174 8.07 7.62 -14.82
N HIS A 175 7.92 6.32 -14.64
CA HIS A 175 7.16 5.46 -15.57
C HIS A 175 5.67 5.79 -15.61
N LYS A 176 5.11 6.46 -14.59
CA LYS A 176 3.74 6.97 -14.66
C LYS A 176 3.63 8.25 -15.50
N GLY A 177 4.75 8.89 -15.84
CA GLY A 177 4.80 10.17 -16.54
C GLY A 177 4.21 11.33 -15.73
N ARG A 178 4.09 11.18 -14.41
CA ARG A 178 3.48 12.15 -13.50
C ARG A 178 4.50 13.16 -13.00
N HIS A 179 5.75 12.73 -12.83
CA HIS A 179 6.80 13.51 -12.18
C HIS A 179 8.04 13.62 -13.03
N VAL A 180 8.53 14.85 -13.16
CA VAL A 180 9.83 15.14 -13.78
C VAL A 180 10.81 15.53 -12.69
N PHE A 181 11.84 14.71 -12.52
CA PHE A 181 12.91 14.93 -11.57
C PHE A 181 14.01 15.78 -12.18
N THR A 182 14.41 16.79 -11.41
CA THR A 182 15.62 17.59 -11.66
C THR A 182 16.79 17.02 -10.88
N THR A 183 17.97 17.15 -11.45
CA THR A 183 19.21 16.61 -10.87
C THR A 183 20.04 17.74 -10.27
N SER A 184 20.66 17.48 -9.12
CA SER A 184 21.70 18.34 -8.55
C SER A 184 22.98 17.54 -8.49
N GLY A 185 24.06 18.08 -9.06
CA GLY A 185 25.28 17.32 -9.32
C GLY A 185 25.12 16.35 -10.51
N GLY A 186 26.16 15.55 -10.78
CA GLY A 186 26.14 14.50 -11.80
C GLY A 186 26.00 13.12 -11.17
N PHE A 187 25.07 12.30 -11.62
CA PHE A 187 24.99 10.88 -11.22
C PHE A 187 25.73 10.03 -12.24
N GLY A 188 26.28 8.91 -11.77
CA GLY A 188 26.83 7.88 -12.65
C GLY A 188 25.80 6.79 -12.92
N VAL A 189 26.05 5.99 -13.94
CA VAL A 189 25.45 4.68 -14.12
C VAL A 189 26.55 3.64 -13.84
N SER A 190 26.25 2.65 -12.99
CA SER A 190 27.14 1.53 -12.75
C SER A 190 26.78 0.37 -13.66
N GLU A 191 27.71 0.04 -14.56
CA GLU A 191 27.65 -1.11 -15.48
C GLU A 191 28.19 -2.40 -14.85
N SER A 192 28.72 -2.33 -13.63
CA SER A 192 29.36 -3.46 -12.93
C SER A 192 28.59 -3.93 -11.70
N ASP A 193 27.91 -3.00 -11.01
CA ASP A 193 26.96 -3.32 -9.94
C ASP A 193 25.56 -3.48 -10.54
N LEU A 194 25.39 -4.54 -11.34
CA LEU A 194 24.10 -4.84 -11.95
C LEU A 194 23.08 -5.28 -10.90
N LEU A 195 21.81 -4.97 -11.16
CA LEU A 195 20.67 -5.53 -10.44
C LEU A 195 19.68 -6.04 -11.49
N PHE A 196 19.29 -7.31 -11.38
CA PHE A 196 18.46 -7.99 -12.38
C PHE A 196 19.06 -7.93 -13.80
N GLY A 197 20.39 -7.96 -13.89
CA GLY A 197 21.13 -7.83 -15.15
C GLY A 197 21.12 -6.43 -15.76
N GLN A 198 20.56 -5.42 -15.08
CA GLN A 198 20.48 -4.04 -15.56
C GLN A 198 21.47 -3.11 -14.85
N PRO A 199 21.98 -2.07 -15.53
CA PRO A 199 22.81 -1.03 -14.91
C PRO A 199 22.04 -0.24 -13.86
N THR A 200 22.76 0.27 -12.85
CA THR A 200 22.15 0.92 -11.68
C THR A 200 22.65 2.35 -11.48
N LEU A 201 21.97 3.14 -10.64
CA LEU A 201 22.43 4.51 -10.35
C LEU A 201 23.60 4.49 -9.38
N GLN A 202 24.67 5.20 -9.72
CA GLN A 202 25.82 5.43 -8.84
C GLN A 202 25.72 6.81 -8.20
N MET A 203 25.65 6.80 -6.86
CA MET A 203 25.60 8.00 -6.02
C MET A 203 26.97 8.22 -5.35
N SER A 204 27.53 9.42 -5.52
CA SER A 204 28.91 9.76 -5.13
C SER A 204 29.02 10.71 -3.93
N GLY A 205 27.91 11.03 -3.25
CA GLY A 205 27.89 11.98 -2.13
C GLY A 205 27.79 13.45 -2.55
N GLY A 206 27.75 13.75 -3.84
CA GLY A 206 27.49 15.10 -4.39
C GLY A 206 26.17 15.24 -5.14
N THR A 207 25.37 14.16 -5.20
CA THR A 207 24.30 14.03 -6.18
C THR A 207 22.98 13.61 -5.55
N TYR A 208 21.89 14.21 -6.02
CA TYR A 208 20.53 13.80 -5.68
C TYR A 208 19.54 14.22 -6.78
N PHE A 209 18.37 13.61 -6.77
CA PHE A 209 17.25 13.95 -7.65
C PHE A 209 16.14 14.57 -6.84
N GLN A 210 15.36 15.47 -7.42
CA GLN A 210 14.19 16.01 -6.75
C GLN A 210 13.02 16.27 -7.70
N ALA A 211 11.82 16.00 -7.21
CA ALA A 211 10.56 16.41 -7.82
C ALA A 211 9.88 17.49 -6.95
N PRO A 212 9.24 18.52 -7.55
CA PRO A 212 8.46 19.51 -6.79
C PRO A 212 7.35 18.86 -6.00
N ASP A 213 7.00 19.43 -4.84
CA ASP A 213 5.94 18.93 -3.96
C ASP A 213 4.62 18.57 -4.69
N SER A 214 3.95 17.51 -4.22
CA SER A 214 2.78 16.91 -4.85
C SER A 214 1.91 16.13 -3.86
N GLU A 215 0.60 16.10 -4.12
CA GLU A 215 -0.36 15.27 -3.38
C GLU A 215 -0.05 13.76 -3.47
N ASP A 216 0.73 13.34 -4.46
CA ASP A 216 1.13 11.94 -4.66
C ASP A 216 1.95 11.38 -3.47
N TRP A 217 2.64 12.22 -2.71
CA TRP A 217 3.34 11.83 -1.48
C TRP A 217 2.81 12.53 -0.21
N ASP A 218 1.62 13.11 -0.29
CA ASP A 218 0.77 13.35 0.88
C ASP A 218 -0.02 12.07 1.18
N PHE A 219 0.48 11.26 2.11
CA PHE A 219 -0.13 9.98 2.44
C PHE A 219 -1.32 10.08 3.41
N GLY A 220 -1.55 11.23 4.04
CA GLY A 220 -2.59 11.37 5.05
C GLY A 220 -2.55 10.26 6.12
N ALA A 221 -3.71 9.71 6.47
CA ALA A 221 -3.85 8.59 7.40
C ALA A 221 -3.97 7.21 6.71
N GLU A 222 -3.82 7.17 5.39
CA GLU A 222 -4.00 5.96 4.58
C GLU A 222 -2.76 5.08 4.58
N ASP A 223 -2.94 3.83 4.15
CA ASP A 223 -1.83 2.91 3.92
C ASP A 223 -0.93 3.41 2.78
N PHE A 224 0.35 3.08 2.84
CA PHE A 224 1.29 3.37 1.76
C PHE A 224 2.46 2.41 1.78
N THR A 225 3.14 2.31 0.64
CA THR A 225 4.41 1.60 0.50
C THR A 225 5.39 2.48 -0.26
N VAL A 226 6.52 2.80 0.37
CA VAL A 226 7.69 3.40 -0.27
C VAL A 226 8.79 2.34 -0.30
N GLU A 227 9.20 1.90 -1.49
CA GLU A 227 10.17 0.83 -1.64
C GLU A 227 11.25 1.13 -2.66
N LEU A 228 12.43 0.54 -2.46
CA LEU A 228 13.57 0.69 -3.35
C LEU A 228 14.59 -0.42 -3.17
N TRP A 229 15.45 -0.56 -4.18
CA TRP A 229 16.67 -1.35 -4.08
C TRP A 229 17.88 -0.47 -3.77
N TYR A 230 18.69 -0.91 -2.80
CA TYR A 230 19.86 -0.17 -2.31
C TYR A 230 21.07 -1.08 -2.20
N LYS A 231 22.26 -0.53 -2.51
CA LYS A 231 23.55 -1.16 -2.19
C LYS A 231 24.44 -0.17 -1.46
N GLN A 232 24.76 -0.49 -0.22
CA GLN A 232 25.71 0.31 0.57
C GLN A 232 27.14 -0.04 0.14
N THR A 233 27.83 0.89 -0.51
CA THR A 233 29.23 0.67 -0.96
C THR A 233 30.28 1.14 0.03
N THR A 234 29.89 2.00 0.97
CA THR A 234 30.76 2.54 2.02
C THR A 234 29.96 2.70 3.31
N THR A 235 30.62 2.68 4.46
CA THR A 235 29.93 2.88 5.74
C THR A 235 29.71 4.39 5.94
N PRO A 236 28.46 4.87 6.04
CA PRO A 236 28.20 6.30 6.22
C PRO A 236 28.74 6.79 7.56
N SER A 237 29.36 7.97 7.57
CA SER A 237 29.75 8.68 8.80
C SER A 237 28.62 9.52 9.41
N SER A 238 27.48 9.61 8.72
CA SER A 238 26.26 10.31 9.14
C SER A 238 25.03 9.70 8.46
N TYR A 239 23.84 10.08 8.90
CA TYR A 239 22.59 9.72 8.20
C TYR A 239 22.64 10.20 6.74
N GLN A 240 22.31 9.31 5.80
CA GLN A 240 22.16 9.63 4.38
C GLN A 240 20.75 9.26 3.93
N GLY A 241 20.13 10.10 3.09
CA GLY A 241 18.78 9.84 2.59
C GLY A 241 18.80 8.96 1.37
N LEU A 242 18.03 7.88 1.38
CA LEU A 242 17.73 7.10 0.19
C LEU A 242 16.57 7.76 -0.55
N ILE A 243 15.51 8.09 0.18
CA ILE A 243 14.37 8.88 -0.28
C ILE A 243 13.79 9.70 0.89
N SER A 244 13.44 10.95 0.67
CA SER A 244 12.86 11.81 1.72
C SER A 244 12.04 12.97 1.18
N GLN A 245 11.01 13.36 1.92
CA GLN A 245 10.29 14.62 1.71
C GLN A 245 10.68 15.58 2.85
N GLN A 246 11.74 16.36 2.69
CA GLN A 246 12.21 17.24 3.77
C GLN A 246 13.12 18.35 3.23
N GLY A 247 13.15 19.51 3.87
CA GLY A 247 14.09 20.58 3.58
C GLY A 247 15.40 20.48 4.38
N SER A 248 16.27 21.48 4.21
CA SER A 248 17.61 21.49 4.82
C SER A 248 17.67 22.18 6.19
N SER A 249 16.65 22.96 6.55
CA SER A 249 16.62 23.73 7.81
C SER A 249 16.13 22.88 8.99
N ALA A 250 16.22 23.40 10.21
CA ALA A 250 15.63 22.73 11.37
C ALA A 250 14.10 22.68 11.31
N SER A 251 13.46 23.71 10.73
CA SER A 251 12.00 23.82 10.66
C SER A 251 11.37 23.02 9.53
N THR A 252 12.15 22.58 8.53
CA THR A 252 11.61 21.85 7.36
C THR A 252 12.15 20.43 7.18
N ARG A 253 13.03 19.94 8.06
CA ARG A 253 13.65 18.60 7.94
C ARG A 253 12.81 17.41 8.45
N ASN A 254 11.56 17.66 8.86
CA ASN A 254 10.72 16.65 9.52
C ASN A 254 9.46 16.36 8.70
N ALA A 255 9.43 15.18 8.09
CA ALA A 255 8.26 14.54 7.50
C ALA A 255 8.61 13.04 7.37
N TRP A 256 8.34 12.37 6.26
CA TRP A 256 8.73 10.99 6.05
C TRP A 256 10.06 10.83 5.28
N LYS A 257 10.82 9.78 5.60
CA LYS A 257 12.09 9.43 4.92
C LYS A 257 12.56 8.02 5.21
N ILE A 258 13.34 7.48 4.28
CA ILE A 258 14.17 6.28 4.46
C ILE A 258 15.63 6.73 4.44
N ILE A 259 16.36 6.40 5.49
CA ILE A 259 17.75 6.85 5.70
C ILE A 259 18.64 5.69 6.16
N THR A 260 19.93 5.80 5.87
CA THR A 260 20.97 4.98 6.51
C THR A 260 21.19 5.46 7.95
N ASN A 261 21.62 4.57 8.84
CA ASN A 261 22.10 4.96 10.18
C ASN A 261 23.58 5.40 10.14
N ASN A 262 24.02 6.15 11.15
CA ASN A 262 25.41 6.59 11.33
C ASN A 262 26.33 5.53 11.97
N SER A 263 25.92 4.26 12.01
CA SER A 263 26.64 3.16 12.62
C SER A 263 26.23 1.83 11.97
N ALA A 264 27.11 1.29 11.13
CA ALA A 264 26.97 0.01 10.41
C ALA A 264 25.71 -0.13 9.51
N SER A 265 25.57 -1.30 8.86
CA SER A 265 24.52 -1.67 7.91
C SER A 265 23.13 -1.74 8.55
N ALA A 266 22.58 -0.58 8.88
CA ALA A 266 21.24 -0.42 9.40
C ALA A 266 20.49 0.69 8.63
N LEU A 267 19.20 0.44 8.37
CA LEU A 267 18.28 1.37 7.73
C LEU A 267 17.20 1.79 8.71
N VAL A 268 16.75 3.03 8.56
CA VAL A 268 15.72 3.64 9.41
C VAL A 268 14.66 4.29 8.54
N GLY A 269 13.39 3.94 8.79
CA GLY A 269 12.23 4.70 8.34
C GLY A 269 11.86 5.70 9.42
N GLN A 270 11.70 6.97 9.05
CA GLN A 270 11.28 8.02 9.97
C GLN A 270 10.06 8.72 9.42
N ALA A 271 9.13 9.09 10.30
CA ALA A 271 7.98 9.91 9.96
C ALA A 271 7.66 10.92 11.06
N SER A 272 7.04 12.03 10.67
CA SER A 272 6.39 12.99 11.56
C SER A 272 4.89 13.00 11.31
N THR A 273 4.10 13.21 12.36
CA THR A 273 2.64 13.45 12.26
C THR A 273 2.28 14.92 12.49
N THR A 274 3.27 15.76 12.84
CA THR A 274 3.05 17.18 13.20
C THR A 274 3.97 18.15 12.44
N GLY A 275 5.04 17.65 11.82
CA GLY A 275 6.09 18.47 11.21
C GLY A 275 7.12 19.03 12.20
N ALA A 276 6.90 18.85 13.52
CA ALA A 276 7.79 19.38 14.54
C ALA A 276 9.05 18.51 14.76
N ALA A 277 8.89 17.19 14.74
CA ALA A 277 9.96 16.22 14.92
C ALA A 277 9.59 14.87 14.30
N ASN A 278 10.59 14.10 13.88
CA ASN A 278 10.39 12.70 13.48
C ASN A 278 10.44 11.79 14.71
N THR A 279 9.29 11.68 15.40
CA THR A 279 9.15 10.82 16.58
C THR A 279 8.72 9.40 16.21
N ASN A 280 8.26 9.18 14.98
CA ASN A 280 7.77 7.88 14.54
C ASN A 280 8.85 7.17 13.73
N ASN A 281 9.75 6.48 14.43
CA ASN A 281 10.91 5.84 13.84
C ASN A 281 10.76 4.33 13.88
N VAL A 282 11.22 3.66 12.82
CA VAL A 282 11.31 2.21 12.72
C VAL A 282 12.67 1.83 12.13
N SER A 283 13.30 0.81 12.70
CA SER A 283 14.56 0.23 12.21
C SER A 283 14.28 -1.05 11.44
N GLY A 284 14.95 -1.21 10.30
CA GLY A 284 14.97 -2.47 9.56
C GLY A 284 15.92 -3.50 10.18
N PRO A 285 15.81 -4.78 9.80
CA PRO A 285 16.82 -5.78 10.10
C PRO A 285 18.22 -5.38 9.57
N PRO A 286 19.31 -5.92 10.16
CA PRO A 286 20.65 -5.69 9.65
C PRO A 286 20.82 -6.31 8.27
N PHE A 287 21.70 -5.73 7.46
CA PHE A 287 22.04 -6.24 6.13
C PHE A 287 23.54 -6.26 5.88
N LEU A 288 23.97 -6.85 4.77
CA LEU A 288 25.38 -6.92 4.40
C LEU A 288 25.78 -5.69 3.56
N GLN A 289 26.93 -5.10 3.90
CA GLN A 289 27.53 -4.08 3.04
C GLN A 289 27.98 -4.73 1.73
N ASN A 290 27.93 -3.96 0.63
CA ASN A 290 28.25 -4.42 -0.72
C ASN A 290 27.33 -5.52 -1.27
N GLU A 291 26.16 -5.71 -0.68
CA GLU A 291 25.09 -6.53 -1.24
C GLU A 291 23.88 -5.67 -1.59
N TRP A 292 23.11 -6.11 -2.58
CA TRP A 292 21.83 -5.50 -2.91
C TRP A 292 20.80 -5.89 -1.87
N VAL A 293 20.05 -4.90 -1.40
CA VAL A 293 18.94 -5.12 -0.49
C VAL A 293 17.67 -4.46 -0.99
N HIS A 294 16.54 -5.14 -0.81
CA HIS A 294 15.23 -4.54 -0.97
C HIS A 294 14.82 -3.86 0.33
N VAL A 295 14.29 -2.65 0.24
CA VAL A 295 13.88 -1.84 1.38
C VAL A 295 12.45 -1.39 1.15
N ALA A 296 11.55 -1.63 2.09
CA ALA A 296 10.17 -1.15 2.02
C ALA A 296 9.74 -0.49 3.33
N PHE A 297 9.39 0.79 3.29
CA PHE A 297 8.78 1.54 4.39
C PHE A 297 7.27 1.62 4.18
N ILE A 298 6.52 1.07 5.13
CA ILE A 298 5.11 0.77 4.95
C ILE A 298 4.31 1.31 6.11
N ARG A 299 3.16 1.90 5.80
CA ARG A 299 2.04 1.98 6.74
C ARG A 299 1.02 0.93 6.39
N SER A 300 0.68 0.09 7.36
CA SER A 300 -0.44 -0.85 7.29
C SER A 300 -1.36 -0.63 8.49
N GLY A 301 -2.56 -0.11 8.21
CA GLY A 301 -3.53 0.39 9.17
C GLY A 301 -2.91 1.44 10.11
N GLN A 302 -2.59 1.00 11.32
CA GLN A 302 -2.12 1.85 12.41
C GLN A 302 -0.61 1.75 12.67
N TYR A 303 0.09 0.90 11.91
CA TYR A 303 1.50 0.60 12.15
C TYR A 303 2.38 1.05 11.01
N LEU A 304 3.51 1.69 11.35
CA LEU A 304 4.65 1.86 10.48
C LEU A 304 5.61 0.68 10.66
N THR A 305 6.18 0.18 9.57
CA THR A 305 7.19 -0.89 9.58
C THR A 305 8.22 -0.65 8.47
N LEU A 306 9.49 -0.99 8.73
CA LEU A 306 10.53 -1.04 7.70
C LEU A 306 10.94 -2.49 7.47
N PHE A 307 10.79 -2.96 6.24
CA PHE A 307 11.23 -4.27 5.79
C PHE A 307 12.59 -4.14 5.10
N VAL A 308 13.47 -5.12 5.33
CA VAL A 308 14.74 -5.27 4.60
C VAL A 308 14.83 -6.71 4.14
N ASP A 309 15.05 -6.92 2.84
CA ASP A 309 15.05 -8.23 2.18
C ASP A 309 13.84 -9.09 2.54
N GLY A 310 12.66 -8.45 2.59
CA GLY A 310 11.40 -9.14 2.85
C GLY A 310 11.16 -9.49 4.32
N VAL A 311 12.11 -9.19 5.21
CA VAL A 311 11.97 -9.42 6.65
C VAL A 311 11.54 -8.14 7.37
N ALA A 312 10.49 -8.23 8.17
CA ALA A 312 10.00 -7.13 8.98
C ALA A 312 11.02 -6.72 10.05
N GLY A 313 11.28 -5.41 10.15
CA GLY A 313 12.02 -4.80 11.25
C GLY A 313 11.12 -4.48 12.44
N SER A 314 11.47 -3.42 13.18
CA SER A 314 10.61 -2.91 14.25
C SER A 314 9.35 -2.28 13.67
N SER A 315 8.22 -2.43 14.37
CA SER A 315 6.99 -1.71 14.09
C SER A 315 6.75 -0.58 15.10
N ASN A 316 6.04 0.46 14.66
CA ASN A 316 5.64 1.56 15.53
C ASN A 316 4.15 1.91 15.32
N PHE A 317 3.39 1.99 16.42
CA PHE A 317 1.97 2.30 16.40
C PHE A 317 1.76 3.83 16.36
N ILE A 318 1.01 4.29 15.35
CA ILE A 318 0.66 5.71 15.15
C ILE A 318 -0.86 5.97 15.12
N GLY A 319 -1.68 4.93 15.34
CA GLY A 319 -3.14 5.04 15.39
C GLY A 319 -3.73 5.58 14.08
N SER A 320 -4.66 6.54 14.17
CA SER A 320 -5.26 7.22 13.03
C SER A 320 -4.58 8.53 12.65
N GLN A 321 -3.41 8.83 13.24
CA GLN A 321 -2.71 10.09 12.94
C GLN A 321 -2.28 10.13 11.48
N ALA A 322 -2.47 11.26 10.81
CA ALA A 322 -1.97 11.46 9.47
C ALA A 322 -0.44 11.69 9.48
N ILE A 323 0.26 11.18 8.46
CA ILE A 323 1.63 11.61 8.18
C ILE A 323 1.61 13.09 7.83
N TYR A 324 2.56 13.85 8.36
CA TYR A 324 2.67 15.28 8.12
C TYR A 324 2.92 15.56 6.64
N ASN A 325 2.01 16.31 6.02
CA ASN A 325 2.17 16.81 4.66
C ASN A 325 3.16 17.99 4.65
N SER A 326 4.34 17.76 4.08
CA SER A 326 5.38 18.78 3.93
C SER A 326 5.25 19.50 2.59
N SER A 327 5.55 20.80 2.52
CA SER A 327 5.65 21.52 1.25
C SER A 327 7.04 21.41 0.59
N GLU A 328 7.91 20.55 1.10
CA GLU A 328 9.27 20.36 0.59
C GLU A 328 9.31 19.36 -0.57
N PRO A 329 10.23 19.55 -1.53
CA PRO A 329 10.43 18.60 -2.62
C PRO A 329 10.71 17.17 -2.12
N LEU A 330 10.18 16.18 -2.85
CA LEU A 330 10.61 14.80 -2.74
C LEU A 330 12.04 14.68 -3.28
N ARG A 331 12.94 14.11 -2.49
CA ARG A 331 14.36 13.97 -2.84
C ARG A 331 14.80 12.52 -2.77
N ILE A 332 15.53 12.07 -3.79
CA ILE A 332 16.16 10.75 -3.84
C ILE A 332 17.66 10.94 -3.72
N GLY A 333 18.26 10.24 -2.77
CA GLY A 333 19.69 10.31 -2.50
C GLY A 333 20.15 11.44 -1.59
N ARG A 334 19.23 12.12 -0.88
CA ARG A 334 19.56 13.22 0.04
C ARG A 334 18.69 13.23 1.28
N GLN A 335 19.31 13.51 2.42
CA GLN A 335 18.66 13.82 3.70
C GLN A 335 19.18 15.16 4.21
N ALA A 336 18.31 16.16 4.35
CA ALA A 336 18.67 17.53 4.71
C ALA A 336 19.87 18.07 3.91
N SER A 337 21.08 18.07 4.48
CA SER A 337 22.31 18.54 3.82
C SER A 337 23.29 17.41 3.46
N THR A 338 22.93 16.15 3.70
CA THR A 338 23.80 15.00 3.46
C THR A 338 23.28 14.17 2.29
N ASN A 339 24.14 13.95 1.30
CA ASN A 339 23.84 13.09 0.16
C ASN A 339 24.33 11.66 0.41
N MET A 340 23.69 10.71 -0.23
CA MET A 340 24.08 9.31 -0.13
C MET A 340 25.31 8.98 -0.99
N VAL A 341 26.03 7.96 -0.54
CA VAL A 341 27.05 7.26 -1.34
C VAL A 341 26.62 5.80 -1.44
N GLY A 342 26.53 5.26 -2.65
CA GLY A 342 26.07 3.89 -2.86
C GLY A 342 25.56 3.61 -4.27
N ARG A 343 24.74 2.58 -4.39
CA ARG A 343 23.91 2.33 -5.58
C ARG A 343 22.43 2.37 -5.25
N LEU A 344 21.64 2.82 -6.22
CA LEU A 344 20.18 2.72 -6.21
C LEU A 344 19.71 1.93 -7.42
N GLY A 345 18.81 0.99 -7.18
CA GLY A 345 18.05 0.30 -8.21
C GLY A 345 16.67 0.94 -8.39
N PRO A 346 15.66 0.17 -8.80
CA PRO A 346 14.30 0.66 -8.92
C PRO A 346 13.74 1.24 -7.61
N ILE A 347 12.88 2.25 -7.72
CA ILE A 347 12.21 2.94 -6.62
C ILE A 347 10.72 3.04 -6.97
N ARG A 348 9.84 2.66 -6.05
CA ARG A 348 8.38 2.74 -6.23
C ARG A 348 7.72 3.37 -5.00
N VAL A 349 6.74 4.25 -5.25
CA VAL A 349 5.83 4.76 -4.22
C VAL A 349 4.42 4.36 -4.61
N THR A 350 3.73 3.72 -3.68
CA THR A 350 2.34 3.30 -3.82
C THR A 350 1.53 3.93 -2.69
N LYS A 351 0.50 4.68 -3.05
CA LYS A 351 -0.38 5.41 -2.11
C LYS A 351 -1.71 4.67 -1.96
N GLY A 352 -2.20 4.55 -0.73
CA GLY A 352 -3.43 3.86 -0.37
C GLY A 352 -3.28 2.34 -0.19
N ILE A 353 -2.08 1.77 -0.35
CA ILE A 353 -1.84 0.31 -0.28
C ILE A 353 -0.60 -0.03 0.54
N ALA A 354 -0.78 -0.90 1.52
CA ALA A 354 0.28 -1.64 2.18
C ALA A 354 0.56 -2.93 1.38
N ARG A 355 1.57 -2.90 0.50
CA ARG A 355 1.88 -4.05 -0.37
C ARG A 355 2.34 -5.28 0.41
N TYR A 356 2.91 -5.05 1.60
CA TYR A 356 3.45 -6.09 2.46
C TYR A 356 2.96 -5.87 3.90
N THR A 357 2.30 -6.86 4.47
CA THR A 357 1.76 -6.83 5.84
C THR A 357 2.42 -7.87 6.76
N GLU A 358 3.20 -8.76 6.18
CA GLU A 358 4.01 -9.79 6.83
C GLU A 358 5.32 -9.99 6.06
N ASN A 359 6.18 -10.92 6.52
CA ASN A 359 7.41 -11.24 5.80
C ASN A 359 7.08 -11.76 4.39
N PHE A 360 7.88 -11.36 3.40
CA PHE A 360 7.67 -11.68 1.99
C PHE A 360 8.99 -12.07 1.31
N VAL A 361 8.91 -12.58 0.08
CA VAL A 361 10.08 -12.75 -0.78
C VAL A 361 10.23 -11.48 -1.61
N PRO A 362 11.36 -10.76 -1.56
CA PRO A 362 11.57 -9.58 -2.38
C PRO A 362 11.44 -9.87 -3.88
N PRO A 363 11.06 -8.87 -4.69
CA PRO A 363 10.99 -9.03 -6.14
C PRO A 363 12.30 -9.55 -6.72
N THR A 364 12.23 -10.58 -7.57
CA THR A 364 13.39 -11.17 -8.25
C THR A 364 13.72 -10.49 -9.58
N GLY A 365 12.92 -9.51 -9.97
CA GLY A 365 13.09 -8.67 -11.15
C GLY A 365 12.80 -7.20 -10.86
N PRO A 366 12.95 -6.32 -11.87
CA PRO A 366 12.58 -4.93 -11.74
C PRO A 366 11.10 -4.77 -11.39
N PHE A 367 10.73 -3.64 -10.79
CA PHE A 367 9.31 -3.37 -10.53
C PHE A 367 8.52 -3.30 -11.85
N LEU A 368 7.34 -3.90 -11.84
CA LEU A 368 6.48 -3.98 -13.01
C LEU A 368 5.99 -2.59 -13.41
N THR A 369 6.06 -2.28 -14.71
CA THR A 369 5.84 -0.94 -15.27
C THR A 369 4.45 -0.76 -15.86
N GLU A 370 3.58 -1.74 -15.72
CA GLU A 370 2.29 -1.79 -16.40
C GLU A 370 1.25 -2.42 -15.47
N GLY A 371 0.01 -1.98 -15.60
CA GLY A 371 -1.11 -2.51 -14.81
C GLY A 371 -1.91 -3.57 -15.57
N PRO A 372 -2.97 -4.10 -14.92
CA PRO A 372 -3.92 -4.98 -15.58
C PRO A 372 -4.52 -4.33 -16.82
N LEU A 373 -4.78 -5.12 -17.86
CA LEU A 373 -5.56 -4.65 -19.00
C LEU A 373 -7.03 -4.55 -18.55
N LEU A 374 -7.60 -3.35 -18.70
CA LEU A 374 -9.01 -3.03 -18.39
C LEU A 374 -9.96 -3.38 -19.52
#